data_AF-A0A9X8G658-F1
#
_entry.id   AF-A0A9X8G658-F1
#
_cell.length_a   1.000
_cell.length_b   1.000
_cell.length_c   1.000
_cell.angle_alpha   90.00
_cell.angle_beta   90.00
_cell.angle_gamma   90.00
#
_symmetry.space_group_name_H-M   'P 1'
#
loop_
_entity.id
_entity.type
_entity.pdbx_description
1 polymer ?
#
loop_
_entity_poly.entity_id
_entity_poly.type
_entity_poly.pdbx_seq_one_letter_code
_entity_poly.pdbx_strand_id
1 'polypeptide(L)'
;MRRAIIKILAGLLYVVLAFFISAVIKPVNQFWQWSSDWLFDLLWRHHMITDTYEWGMDPPGTIMLVTIVLVIAWFLARSVKVLRAKIGR
;
A
#
# COMPACT_ATOMS: atom_id res chain seq x y z
N MET A 1 -19.95 -20.88 -3.12
CA MET A 1 -20.04 -19.41 -2.88
C MET A 1 -19.48 -18.96 -1.53
N ARG A 2 -19.93 -19.52 -0.39
CA ARG A 2 -19.47 -19.12 0.97
C ARG A 2 -17.94 -19.05 1.16
N ARG A 3 -17.18 -20.05 0.67
CA ARG A 3 -15.71 -20.05 0.76
C ARG A 3 -15.03 -18.96 -0.07
N ALA A 4 -15.62 -18.56 -1.20
CA ALA A 4 -15.09 -17.48 -2.03
C ALA A 4 -15.30 -16.13 -1.36
N ILE A 5 -16.50 -15.90 -0.80
CA ILE A 5 -16.85 -14.68 -0.04
C ILE A 5 -15.89 -14.49 1.15
N ILE A 6 -15.60 -15.56 1.91
CA ILE A 6 -14.65 -15.51 3.03
C ILE A 6 -13.25 -15.11 2.59
N LYS A 7 -12.78 -15.59 1.42
CA LYS A 7 -11.46 -15.21 0.88
C LYS A 7 -11.43 -13.74 0.46
N ILE A 8 -12.49 -13.23 -0.15
CA ILE A 8 -12.61 -11.83 -0.54
C ILE A 8 -12.61 -10.93 0.70
N LEU A 9 -13.40 -11.29 1.72
CA LEU A 9 -13.43 -10.57 3.00
C LEU A 9 -12.07 -10.57 3.71
N ALA A 10 -11.35 -11.70 3.71
CA ALA A 10 -10.00 -11.77 4.26
C ALA A 10 -9.02 -10.88 3.47
N GLY A 11 -9.13 -10.84 2.14
CA GLY A 11 -8.34 -9.95 1.30
C GLY A 11 -8.59 -8.48 1.62
N LEU A 12 -9.85 -8.07 1.71
CA LEU A 12 -10.25 -6.72 2.12
C LEU A 12 -9.68 -6.36 3.50
N LEU A 13 -9.75 -7.28 4.46
CA LEU A 13 -9.20 -7.07 5.80
C LEU A 13 -7.69 -6.83 5.76
N TYR A 14 -6.92 -7.54 4.93
CA TYR A 14 -5.48 -7.27 4.79
C TYR A 14 -5.19 -5.90 4.17
N VAL A 15 -6.00 -5.46 3.20
CA VAL A 15 -5.87 -4.13 2.60
C VAL A 15 -6.15 -3.04 3.63
N VAL A 16 -7.22 -3.19 4.42
CA VAL A 16 -7.54 -2.24 5.49
C VAL A 16 -6.42 -2.18 6.53
N LEU A 17 -5.92 -3.32 7.00
CA LEU A 17 -4.79 -3.36 7.92
C LEU A 17 -3.52 -2.74 7.33
N ALA A 18 -3.24 -3.00 6.05
CA ALA A 18 -2.10 -2.42 5.37
C ALA A 18 -2.19 -0.88 5.28
N PHE A 19 -3.38 -0.35 5.03
CA PHE A 19 -3.64 1.09 5.03
C PHE A 19 -3.40 1.72 6.41
N PHE A 20 -3.87 1.07 7.49
CA PHE A 20 -3.58 1.54 8.84
C PHE A 20 -2.09 1.46 9.16
N ILE A 21 -1.39 0.41 8.73
CA ILE A 21 0.05 0.27 8.90
C ILE A 21 0.78 1.41 8.20
N SER A 22 0.41 1.74 6.95
CA SER A 22 1.06 2.83 6.22
C SER A 22 0.87 4.19 6.87
N ALA A 23 -0.29 4.43 7.50
CA ALA A 23 -0.57 5.70 8.17
C ALA A 23 0.05 5.81 9.58
N VAL A 24 0.02 4.72 10.36
CA VAL A 24 0.38 4.75 11.80
C VAL A 24 1.86 4.46 12.02
N ILE A 25 2.46 3.57 11.23
CA ILE A 25 3.86 3.20 11.42
C ILE A 25 4.76 4.27 10.81
N LYS A 26 5.31 5.13 11.67
CA LYS A 26 6.20 6.25 11.30
C LYS A 26 7.20 5.95 10.19
N PRO A 27 8.03 4.88 10.23
CA PRO A 27 8.99 4.62 9.17
C PRO A 27 8.32 4.30 7.82
N VAL A 28 7.13 3.68 7.81
CA VAL A 28 6.38 3.41 6.59
C VAL A 28 5.80 4.70 6.03
N ASN A 29 5.23 5.55 6.89
CA ASN A 29 4.71 6.85 6.49
C ASN A 29 5.81 7.76 5.94
N GLN A 30 6.99 7.80 6.58
CA GLN A 30 8.14 8.55 6.10
C GLN A 30 8.66 8.03 4.76
N PHE A 31 8.69 6.70 4.59
CA PHE A 31 9.04 6.09 3.32
C PHE A 31 8.03 6.47 2.22
N TRP A 32 6.73 6.44 2.53
CA TRP A 32 5.69 6.88 1.59
C TRP A 32 5.91 8.34 1.16
N GLN A 33 6.10 9.27 2.10
CA GLN A 33 6.37 10.68 1.78
C GLN A 33 7.60 10.85 0.89
N TRP A 34 8.74 10.30 1.31
CA TRP A 34 9.99 10.38 0.55
C TRP A 34 9.86 9.79 -0.86
N SER A 35 9.22 8.62 -0.98
CA SER A 35 9.03 7.97 -2.28
C SER A 35 8.06 8.74 -3.19
N SER A 36 7.04 9.38 -2.60
CA SER A 36 6.07 10.21 -3.32
C SER A 36 6.73 11.49 -3.85
N ASP A 37 7.50 12.18 -3.02
CA ASP A 37 8.27 13.37 -3.41
C ASP A 37 9.25 13.05 -4.55
N TRP A 38 9.96 11.92 -4.44
CA TRP A 38 10.89 11.48 -5.48
C TRP A 38 10.18 11.17 -6.82
N LEU A 39 9.03 10.51 -6.77
CA LEU A 39 8.25 10.20 -7.98
C LEU A 39 7.63 11.46 -8.57
N PHE A 40 7.18 12.39 -7.74
CA PHE A 40 6.69 13.70 -8.16
C PHE A 40 7.80 14.45 -8.92
N ASP A 41 8.98 14.57 -8.34
CA ASP A 41 10.14 15.19 -8.97
C ASP A 41 10.49 14.53 -10.31
N LEU A 42 10.44 13.19 -10.37
CA LEU A 42 10.72 12.45 -11.60
C LEU A 42 9.70 12.76 -12.69
N LEU A 43 8.41 12.72 -12.39
CA LEU A 43 7.34 12.96 -13.37
C LEU A 43 7.27 14.44 -13.78
N TRP A 44 7.56 15.35 -12.86
CA TRP A 44 7.65 16.79 -13.12
C TRP A 44 8.78 17.08 -14.12
N ARG A 45 9.98 16.52 -13.90
CA ARG A 45 11.13 16.67 -14.82
C ARG A 45 10.87 16.13 -16.23
N HIS A 46 10.00 15.13 -16.36
CA HIS A 46 9.61 14.56 -17.65
C HIS A 46 8.35 15.24 -18.24
N HIS A 47 7.90 16.36 -17.66
CA HIS A 47 6.71 17.10 -18.09
C HIS A 47 5.43 16.24 -18.18
N MET A 48 5.34 15.18 -17.35
CA MET A 48 4.17 14.30 -17.33
C MET A 48 3.07 14.78 -16.38
N ILE A 49 3.38 15.68 -15.46
CA ILE A 49 2.46 16.24 -14.47
C ILE A 49 2.70 17.75 -14.29
N THR A 50 1.70 18.50 -13.79
CA THR A 50 1.81 19.95 -13.52
C THR A 50 1.97 20.26 -12.02
N ASP A 51 2.64 21.35 -11.64
CA ASP A 51 2.89 21.71 -10.22
C ASP A 51 1.69 22.42 -9.55
N THR A 52 0.47 22.10 -10.01
CA THR A 52 -0.78 22.77 -9.59
C THR A 52 -1.66 21.87 -8.72
N TYR A 53 -1.13 20.75 -8.23
CA TYR A 53 -1.91 19.83 -7.41
C TYR A 53 -2.04 20.36 -5.98
N GLU A 54 -3.24 20.23 -5.42
CA GLU A 54 -3.43 20.43 -3.99
C GLU A 54 -2.66 19.37 -3.19
N TRP A 55 -2.18 19.76 -2.02
CA TRP A 55 -1.36 18.87 -1.17
C TRP A 55 -2.15 17.59 -0.81
N GLY A 56 -1.62 16.43 -1.20
CA GLY A 56 -2.26 15.13 -1.01
C GLY A 56 -3.27 14.72 -2.10
N MET A 57 -3.44 15.54 -3.14
CA MET A 57 -4.23 15.23 -4.35
C MET A 57 -3.34 14.96 -5.56
N ASP A 58 -2.03 14.85 -5.36
CA ASP A 58 -1.07 14.59 -6.42
C ASP A 58 -1.12 13.11 -6.86
N PRO A 59 -1.11 12.84 -8.17
CA PRO A 59 -1.09 11.48 -8.70
C PRO A 59 0.06 10.61 -8.14
N PRO A 60 1.30 11.12 -7.98
CA PRO A 60 2.42 10.37 -7.42
C PRO A 60 2.16 9.82 -6.02
N GLY A 61 1.68 10.66 -5.10
CA GLY A 61 1.36 10.28 -3.73
C GLY A 61 0.31 9.18 -3.65
N THR A 62 -0.72 9.27 -4.51
CA THR A 62 -1.76 8.24 -4.63
C THR A 62 -1.20 6.92 -5.16
N ILE A 63 -0.40 6.96 -6.22
CA ILE A 63 0.24 5.77 -6.81
C ILE A 63 1.14 5.09 -5.78
N MET A 64 1.96 5.85 -5.05
CA MET A 64 2.85 5.30 -4.03
C MET A 64 2.08 4.72 -2.85
N LEU A 65 1.03 5.40 -2.39
CA LEU A 65 0.19 4.89 -1.31
C LEU A 65 -0.43 3.54 -1.68
N VAL A 66 -1.06 3.45 -2.86
CA VAL A 66 -1.65 2.20 -3.36
C VAL A 66 -0.59 1.10 -3.46
N THR A 67 0.59 1.42 -3.99
CA THR A 67 1.69 0.47 -4.15
C THR A 67 2.15 -0.07 -2.80
N ILE A 68 2.40 0.80 -1.82
CA ILE A 68 2.82 0.42 -0.47
C ILE A 68 1.77 -0.43 0.22
N VAL A 69 0.49 -0.03 0.14
CA VAL A 69 -0.63 -0.78 0.73
C VAL A 69 -0.73 -2.18 0.13
N LEU A 70 -0.61 -2.32 -1.19
CA LEU A 70 -0.64 -3.62 -1.86
C LEU A 70 0.54 -4.51 -1.46
N VAL A 71 1.74 -3.95 -1.35
CA VAL A 71 2.94 -4.68 -0.92
C VAL A 71 2.78 -5.17 0.53
N ILE A 72 2.33 -4.32 1.44
CA ILE A 72 2.10 -4.70 2.84
C ILE A 72 0.98 -5.74 2.95
N ALA A 73 -0.14 -5.55 2.25
CA ALA A 73 -1.24 -6.51 2.23
C ALA A 73 -0.79 -7.88 1.70
N TRP A 74 0.06 -7.90 0.67
CA TRP A 74 0.66 -9.11 0.16
C TRP A 74 1.57 -9.79 1.19
N PHE A 75 2.43 -9.03 1.88
CA PHE A 75 3.27 -9.56 2.96
C PHE A 75 2.45 -10.13 4.12
N LEU A 76 1.35 -9.49 4.51
CA LEU A 76 0.42 -10.00 5.53
C LEU A 76 -0.21 -11.32 5.09
N ALA A 77 -0.74 -11.38 3.87
CA ALA A 77 -1.32 -12.60 3.31
C ALA A 77 -0.29 -13.73 3.21
N ARG A 78 0.95 -13.41 2.81
CA ARG A 78 2.05 -14.37 2.74
C ARG A 78 2.44 -14.89 4.11
N SER A 79 2.57 -14.02 5.10
CA SER A 79 2.90 -14.37 6.49
C SER A 79 1.88 -15.33 7.09
N VAL A 80 0.58 -15.06 6.91
CA VAL A 80 -0.49 -15.96 7.37
C VAL A 80 -0.41 -17.33 6.69
N LYS A 81 -0.12 -17.37 5.39
CA LYS A 81 0.05 -18.64 4.66
C LYS A 81 1.21 -19.46 5.21
N VAL A 82 2.35 -18.82 5.50
CA VAL A 82 3.54 -19.45 6.07
C VAL A 82 3.27 -19.95 7.50
N LEU A 83 2.67 -19.11 8.35
CA LEU A 83 2.27 -19.48 9.72
C LEU A 83 1.33 -20.68 9.73
N ARG A 84 0.32 -20.69 8.86
CA ARG A 84 -0.62 -21.81 8.74
C ARG A 84 0.09 -23.10 8.31
N ALA A 85 1.07 -23.02 7.42
CA ALA A 85 1.86 -24.17 7.00
C ALA A 85 2.77 -24.70 8.13
N LYS A 86 3.21 -23.84 9.04
CA LYS A 86 4.07 -24.20 10.18
C LYS A 86 3.29 -24.74 11.38
N ILE A 87 2.08 -24.23 11.62
CA ILE A 87 1.19 -24.63 12.73
C ILE A 87 0.31 -25.84 12.36
N GLY A 88 0.02 -26.02 11.07
CA GLY A 88 -0.71 -27.18 10.54
C GLY A 88 0.14 -28.43 10.33
N ARG A 89 1.39 -28.42 10.80
CA ARG A 89 2.27 -29.59 11.02
C ARG A 89 2.48 -29.72 12.51
#